data_AF-A0A925NSL0-F1
#
_entry.id   AF-A0A925NSL0-F1
#
_cell.length_a   1.000
_cell.length_b   1.000
_cell.length_c   1.000
_cell.angle_alpha   90.00
_cell.angle_beta   90.00
_cell.angle_gamma   90.00
#
_symmetry.space_group_name_H-M   'P 1'
#
loop_
_entity.id
_entity.type
_entity.pdbx_description
1 polymer ?
#
loop_
_entity_poly.entity_id
_entity_poly.type
_entity_poly.pdbx_seq_one_letter_code
_entity_poly.pdbx_strand_id
1 'polypeptide(L)'
;RVAFADVFWPMYVAGFEGQKRFGTNFMIAGKDGVHPGLAGQTVMAYAFLKAMGLNGDLGTFTIDLKSNKVKASKGHTVSSSNAGEFAFESSRFPFCATGAADSDNSIRAAMNLIPFNEDLNRLTLIVKSATAPKYLVTWGPESKSFTREQLAKGINLAAEFPVNPFTPAFNKVDAAVARKQAYETTQIKTVFHQVLNGRIKSAEDTKEAEIKQLLGIRTTEGKLDVEGVIQATEIKRGLLAQQIREAFAPVTHQIRIVPVP
;
A
#
# COMPACT_ATOMS: atom_id res chain seq x y z
N ARG A 1 28.49 10.97 0.25
CA ARG A 1 27.13 11.45 0.61
C ARG A 1 26.50 10.40 1.52
N VAL A 2 25.89 10.80 2.63
CA VAL A 2 25.13 9.91 3.52
C VAL A 2 23.65 10.12 3.22
N ALA A 3 22.88 9.03 3.07
CA ALA A 3 21.44 9.11 2.92
C ALA A 3 20.79 9.49 4.27
N PHE A 4 19.85 10.42 4.25
CA PHE A 4 19.16 10.91 5.45
C PHE A 4 17.66 11.02 5.17
N ALA A 5 16.84 10.52 6.10
CA ALA A 5 15.40 10.64 6.07
C ALA A 5 14.95 11.36 7.36
N ASP A 6 14.41 12.56 7.23
CA ASP A 6 13.76 13.25 8.35
C ASP A 6 12.34 12.72 8.52
N VAL A 7 12.14 11.93 9.56
CA VAL A 7 10.84 11.39 9.94
C VAL A 7 10.13 12.31 10.94
N PHE A 8 10.88 13.12 11.69
CA PHE A 8 10.35 13.98 12.74
C PHE A 8 9.45 15.07 12.14
N TRP A 9 9.93 15.81 11.15
CA TRP A 9 9.19 16.94 10.61
C TRP A 9 7.84 16.55 9.97
N PRO A 10 7.78 15.52 9.10
CA PRO A 10 6.50 15.05 8.56
C PRO A 10 5.52 14.61 9.65
N MET A 11 5.99 13.90 10.68
CA MET A 11 5.14 13.46 11.79
C MET A 11 4.62 14.64 12.62
N TYR A 12 5.47 15.62 12.93
CA TYR A 12 5.09 16.80 13.70
C TYR A 12 4.01 17.62 12.98
N VAL A 13 4.23 17.92 11.69
CA VAL A 13 3.28 18.69 10.87
C VAL A 13 1.96 17.92 10.70
N ALA A 14 2.01 16.63 10.37
CA ALA A 14 0.80 15.81 10.23
C ALA A 14 0.04 15.68 11.57
N GLY A 15 0.75 15.60 12.70
CA GLY A 15 0.15 15.58 14.03
C GLY A 15 -0.61 16.86 14.35
N PHE A 16 0.03 18.01 14.11
CA PHE A 16 -0.61 19.31 14.31
C PHE A 16 -1.86 19.48 13.43
N GLU A 17 -1.76 19.15 12.14
CA GLU A 17 -2.89 19.27 11.22
C GLU A 17 -4.01 18.26 11.56
N GLY A 18 -3.65 17.04 11.93
CA GLY A 18 -4.60 16.02 12.36
C GLY A 18 -5.41 16.47 13.58
N GLN A 19 -4.75 17.03 14.59
CA GLN A 19 -5.43 17.58 15.77
C GLN A 19 -6.35 18.75 15.42
N LYS A 20 -5.91 19.64 14.52
CA LYS A 20 -6.72 20.78 14.07
C LYS A 20 -7.98 20.34 13.33
N ARG A 21 -7.90 19.28 12.50
CA ARG A 21 -9.02 18.78 11.70
C ARG A 21 -9.96 17.86 12.48
N PHE A 22 -9.42 16.99 13.33
CA PHE A 22 -10.15 15.86 13.93
C PHE A 22 -10.21 15.90 15.46
N GLY A 23 -9.66 16.95 16.08
CA GLY A 23 -9.67 17.16 17.53
C GLY A 23 -8.41 16.66 18.23
N THR A 24 -8.22 17.11 19.46
CA THR A 24 -7.02 16.86 20.28
C THR A 24 -6.74 15.39 20.55
N ASN A 25 -7.75 14.53 20.43
CA ASN A 25 -7.58 13.10 20.56
C ASN A 25 -6.89 12.46 19.36
N PHE A 26 -6.78 13.11 18.19
CA PHE A 26 -6.08 12.54 17.03
C PHE A 26 -4.55 12.59 17.23
N MET A 27 -3.90 11.44 17.42
CA MET A 27 -2.50 11.38 17.83
C MET A 27 -1.61 10.60 16.84
N ILE A 28 -0.92 11.33 15.95
CA ILE A 28 0.07 10.74 15.02
C ILE A 28 1.22 10.05 15.76
N ALA A 29 1.63 10.56 16.92
CA ALA A 29 2.67 9.95 17.75
C ALA A 29 2.17 8.75 18.59
N GLY A 30 0.87 8.42 18.55
CA GLY A 30 0.24 7.47 19.46
C GLY A 30 -0.41 8.12 20.68
N LYS A 31 -1.39 7.44 21.28
CA LYS A 31 -2.12 7.94 22.46
C LYS A 31 -1.24 8.04 23.71
N ASP A 32 -0.16 7.27 23.76
CA ASP A 32 0.88 7.33 24.79
C ASP A 32 1.97 8.36 24.48
N GLY A 33 1.86 9.07 23.36
CA GLY A 33 2.84 10.05 22.89
C GLY A 33 4.13 9.46 22.34
N VAL A 34 4.24 8.14 22.22
CA VAL A 34 5.49 7.45 21.83
C VAL A 34 5.29 6.46 20.69
N HIS A 35 4.22 5.66 20.69
CA HIS A 35 4.04 4.54 19.76
C HIS A 35 2.96 4.83 18.71
N PRO A 36 3.34 5.16 17.46
CA PRO A 36 2.39 5.50 16.42
C PRO A 36 1.47 4.33 16.05
N GLY A 37 0.18 4.64 15.90
CA GLY A 37 -0.77 3.77 15.20
C GLY A 37 -0.58 3.80 13.68
N LEU A 38 -1.52 3.21 12.93
CA LEU A 38 -1.40 3.08 11.48
C LEU A 38 -1.21 4.42 10.74
N ALA A 39 -1.85 5.51 11.20
CA ALA A 39 -1.67 6.80 10.54
C ALA A 39 -0.23 7.31 10.70
N GLY A 40 0.32 7.29 11.92
CA GLY A 40 1.68 7.74 12.14
C GLY A 40 2.74 6.85 11.48
N GLN A 41 2.58 5.53 11.52
CA GLN A 41 3.44 4.60 10.77
C GLN A 41 3.41 4.90 9.25
N THR A 42 2.26 5.27 8.70
CA THR A 42 2.13 5.66 7.29
C THR A 42 2.91 6.94 6.97
N VAL A 43 2.87 7.95 7.86
CA VAL A 43 3.66 9.18 7.71
C VAL A 43 5.16 8.88 7.76
N MET A 44 5.59 7.98 8.66
CA MET A 44 6.98 7.52 8.72
C MET A 44 7.40 6.81 7.44
N ALA A 45 6.59 5.88 6.95
CA ALA A 45 6.84 5.16 5.70
C ALA A 45 6.97 6.13 4.52
N TYR A 46 6.07 7.11 4.40
CA TYR A 46 6.15 8.17 3.39
C TYR A 46 7.50 8.90 3.42
N ALA A 47 7.99 9.31 4.60
CA ALA A 47 9.26 10.01 4.75
C ALA A 47 10.45 9.15 4.26
N PHE A 48 10.48 7.87 4.63
CA PHE A 48 11.50 6.94 4.15
C PHE A 48 11.43 6.71 2.63
N LEU A 49 10.23 6.48 2.08
CA LEU A 49 10.04 6.22 0.65
C LEU A 49 10.49 7.44 -0.18
N LYS A 50 10.19 8.67 0.27
CA LYS A 50 10.69 9.91 -0.33
C LYS A 50 12.20 10.00 -0.27
N ALA A 51 12.82 9.74 0.89
CA ALA A 51 14.26 9.81 1.07
C ALA A 51 15.02 8.76 0.23
N MET A 52 14.40 7.60 -0.03
CA MET A 52 14.92 6.58 -0.95
C MET A 52 14.76 6.96 -2.43
N GLY A 53 14.15 8.11 -2.74
CA GLY A 53 14.01 8.62 -4.10
C GLY A 53 12.92 7.95 -4.92
N LEU A 54 11.93 7.31 -4.29
CA LEU A 54 10.81 6.72 -5.02
C LEU A 54 10.00 7.81 -5.73
N ASN A 55 9.81 7.60 -7.03
CA ASN A 55 8.98 8.45 -7.87
C ASN A 55 7.61 7.79 -8.01
N GLY A 56 6.57 8.38 -7.41
CA GLY A 56 5.19 7.89 -7.45
C GLY A 56 4.47 7.94 -8.79
N ASP A 57 5.21 8.01 -9.91
CA ASP A 57 4.62 7.94 -11.24
C ASP A 57 4.27 6.49 -11.56
N LEU A 58 2.97 6.17 -11.46
CA LEU A 58 2.46 4.85 -11.75
C LEU A 58 2.16 4.68 -13.23
N GLY A 59 1.90 5.78 -13.94
CA GLY A 59 1.62 5.79 -15.37
C GLY A 59 0.52 6.79 -15.74
N THR A 60 0.27 6.91 -17.03
CA THR A 60 -0.76 7.78 -17.59
C THR A 60 -1.59 7.04 -18.64
N PHE A 61 -2.91 7.18 -18.57
CA PHE A 61 -3.85 6.86 -19.63
C PHE A 61 -4.21 8.15 -20.36
N THR A 62 -3.94 8.22 -21.67
CA THR A 62 -4.35 9.34 -22.53
C THR A 62 -5.40 8.86 -23.51
N ILE A 63 -6.60 9.42 -23.41
CA ILE A 63 -7.78 9.02 -24.19
C ILE A 63 -8.22 10.20 -25.05
N ASP A 64 -8.35 10.00 -26.36
CA ASP A 64 -8.95 10.97 -27.27
C ASP A 64 -10.39 10.55 -27.60
N LEU A 65 -11.39 11.31 -27.12
CA LEU A 65 -12.80 10.95 -27.27
C LEU A 65 -13.35 11.11 -28.68
N LYS A 66 -12.71 11.92 -29.54
CA LYS A 66 -13.15 12.11 -30.93
C LYS A 66 -12.79 10.90 -31.78
N SER A 67 -11.60 10.36 -31.57
CA SER A 67 -11.06 9.23 -32.35
C SER A 67 -11.19 7.88 -31.65
N ASN A 68 -11.63 7.86 -30.39
CA ASN A 68 -11.59 6.69 -29.49
C ASN A 68 -10.21 6.02 -29.52
N LYS A 69 -9.14 6.82 -29.52
CA LYS A 69 -7.77 6.32 -29.45
C LYS A 69 -7.26 6.46 -28.03
N VAL A 70 -6.59 5.42 -27.55
CA VAL A 70 -6.02 5.35 -26.21
C VAL A 70 -4.53 5.08 -26.28
N LYS A 71 -3.77 5.75 -25.43
CA LYS A 71 -2.38 5.45 -25.12
C LYS A 71 -2.24 5.18 -23.63
N ALA A 72 -1.41 4.21 -23.27
CA ALA A 72 -1.10 3.89 -21.88
C ALA A 72 0.41 3.85 -21.67
N SER A 73 0.88 4.33 -20.52
CA SER A 73 2.31 4.28 -20.14
C SER A 73 2.78 2.86 -19.82
N LYS A 74 4.10 2.68 -19.68
CA LYS A 74 4.72 1.40 -19.29
C LYS A 74 4.07 0.84 -18.02
N GLY A 75 3.81 -0.47 -18.01
CA GLY A 75 3.10 -1.16 -16.92
C GLY A 75 1.59 -1.25 -17.13
N HIS A 76 1.11 -0.73 -18.27
CA HIS A 76 -0.28 -0.81 -18.67
C HIS A 76 -0.40 -1.14 -20.16
N THR A 77 -1.37 -1.97 -20.50
CA THR A 77 -1.69 -2.39 -21.87
C THR A 77 -3.14 -2.02 -22.17
N VAL A 78 -3.40 -1.46 -23.34
CA VAL A 78 -4.78 -1.22 -23.80
C VAL A 78 -5.35 -2.52 -24.34
N SER A 79 -6.43 -3.00 -23.73
CA SER A 79 -7.11 -4.24 -24.13
C SER A 79 -8.20 -3.97 -25.16
N SER A 80 -8.96 -2.88 -25.00
CA SER A 80 -9.97 -2.45 -25.98
C SER A 80 -10.22 -0.95 -25.89
N SER A 81 -10.75 -0.39 -26.98
CA SER A 81 -11.09 1.03 -27.07
C SER A 81 -12.39 1.21 -27.84
N ASN A 82 -13.48 1.39 -27.10
CA ASN A 82 -14.83 1.60 -27.61
C ASN A 82 -15.27 3.04 -27.31
N ALA A 83 -16.37 3.47 -27.94
CA ALA A 83 -16.91 4.81 -27.71
C ALA A 83 -17.28 5.01 -26.23
N GLY A 84 -16.53 5.87 -25.54
CA GLY A 84 -16.73 6.17 -24.12
C GLY A 84 -16.35 5.05 -23.15
N GLU A 85 -15.76 3.96 -23.61
CA GLU A 85 -15.46 2.78 -22.79
C GLU A 85 -14.11 2.16 -23.18
N PHE A 86 -13.18 2.12 -22.22
CA PHE A 86 -11.77 1.80 -22.49
C PHE A 86 -11.27 0.77 -21.49
N ALA A 87 -10.80 -0.38 -21.98
CA ALA A 87 -10.32 -1.47 -21.14
C ALA A 87 -8.79 -1.57 -21.15
N PHE A 88 -8.23 -1.96 -20.01
CA PHE A 88 -6.80 -2.05 -19.78
C PHE A 88 -6.46 -3.30 -18.98
N GLU A 89 -5.24 -3.80 -19.19
CA GLU A 89 -4.56 -4.68 -18.24
C GLU A 89 -3.40 -3.91 -17.63
N SER A 90 -3.21 -3.98 -16.31
CA SER A 90 -2.25 -3.14 -15.60
C SER A 90 -1.50 -3.89 -14.51
N SER A 91 -0.18 -3.76 -14.50
CA SER A 91 0.72 -4.40 -13.53
C SER A 91 1.33 -3.44 -12.51
N ARG A 92 1.20 -2.12 -12.72
CA ARG A 92 1.59 -1.08 -11.74
C ARG A 92 0.38 -0.68 -10.92
N PHE A 93 0.39 -1.02 -9.64
CA PHE A 93 -0.75 -0.82 -8.75
C PHE A 93 -0.69 0.57 -8.13
N PRO A 94 -1.84 1.27 -8.04
CA PRO A 94 -1.98 2.32 -7.05
C PRO A 94 -2.03 1.72 -5.64
N PHE A 95 -1.49 2.46 -4.68
CA PHE A 95 -1.64 2.18 -3.27
C PHE A 95 -3.09 2.47 -2.85
N CYS A 96 -3.84 1.43 -2.50
CA CYS A 96 -5.29 1.51 -2.28
C CYS A 96 -5.62 1.52 -0.78
N ALA A 97 -5.44 2.67 -0.11
CA ALA A 97 -5.80 2.80 1.29
C ALA A 97 -7.31 3.05 1.46
N THR A 98 -8.03 2.03 1.92
CA THR A 98 -9.42 2.16 2.37
C THR A 98 -9.48 2.37 3.89
N GLY A 99 -10.67 2.69 4.43
CA GLY A 99 -10.88 2.92 5.86
C GLY A 99 -11.29 4.35 6.21
N ALA A 100 -11.28 4.66 7.50
CA ALA A 100 -11.69 5.96 8.05
C ALA A 100 -10.72 7.08 7.62
N ALA A 101 -11.25 8.24 7.26
CA ALA A 101 -10.44 9.39 6.82
C ALA A 101 -9.93 10.28 7.98
N ASP A 102 -10.38 9.99 9.19
CA ASP A 102 -10.32 10.83 10.39
C ASP A 102 -9.87 10.04 11.65
N SER A 103 -9.31 8.84 11.47
CA SER A 103 -8.79 8.01 12.57
C SER A 103 -7.26 7.96 12.56
N ASP A 104 -6.64 8.16 13.73
CA ASP A 104 -5.18 8.03 13.91
C ASP A 104 -4.68 6.58 13.81
N ASN A 105 -5.60 5.62 13.73
CA ASN A 105 -5.32 4.24 13.38
C ASN A 105 -5.82 3.89 11.96
N SER A 106 -5.65 4.81 11.01
CA SER A 106 -6.00 4.60 9.60
C SER A 106 -4.91 5.11 8.66
N ILE A 107 -4.53 4.26 7.69
CA ILE A 107 -3.62 4.61 6.60
C ILE A 107 -4.23 5.74 5.74
N ARG A 108 -5.54 5.68 5.47
CA ARG A 108 -6.24 6.68 4.65
C ARG A 108 -6.22 8.06 5.29
N ALA A 109 -6.35 8.15 6.61
CA ALA A 109 -6.26 9.43 7.32
C ALA A 109 -4.87 10.07 7.13
N ALA A 110 -3.80 9.29 7.24
CA ALA A 110 -2.44 9.79 7.00
C ALA A 110 -2.24 10.28 5.56
N MET A 111 -2.75 9.55 4.57
CA MET A 111 -2.70 9.97 3.16
C MET A 111 -3.45 11.29 2.88
N ASN A 112 -4.36 11.72 3.76
CA ASN A 112 -5.04 13.02 3.67
C ASN A 112 -4.29 14.15 4.41
N LEU A 113 -3.28 13.81 5.22
CA LEU A 113 -2.46 14.75 6.01
C LEU A 113 -1.09 15.01 5.37
N ILE A 114 -0.64 14.13 4.49
CA ILE A 114 0.61 14.26 3.74
C ILE A 114 0.30 14.17 2.23
N PRO A 115 1.15 14.70 1.34
CA PRO A 115 0.92 14.67 -0.11
C PRO A 115 1.24 13.29 -0.72
N PHE A 116 0.71 12.21 -0.14
CA PHE A 116 1.06 10.84 -0.51
C PHE A 116 0.66 10.55 -1.96
N ASN A 117 -0.55 10.94 -2.36
CA ASN A 117 -1.03 10.70 -3.72
C ASN A 117 -0.23 11.49 -4.75
N GLU A 118 0.10 12.73 -4.42
CA GLU A 118 0.85 13.67 -5.23
C GLU A 118 2.29 13.25 -5.40
N ASP A 119 2.88 12.56 -4.41
CA ASP A 119 4.30 12.21 -4.43
C ASP A 119 4.59 10.74 -4.76
N LEU A 120 3.76 9.82 -4.27
CA LEU A 120 4.05 8.38 -4.28
C LEU A 120 2.99 7.53 -5.00
N ASN A 121 1.85 8.09 -5.41
CA ASN A 121 0.71 7.31 -5.90
C ASN A 121 -0.11 8.03 -7.01
N ARG A 122 0.53 8.32 -8.15
CA ARG A 122 -0.06 9.01 -9.30
C ARG A 122 -0.33 8.07 -10.46
N LEU A 123 -1.59 7.71 -10.66
CA LEU A 123 -2.07 7.04 -11.88
C LEU A 123 -2.98 8.01 -12.63
N THR A 124 -2.47 8.63 -13.69
CA THR A 124 -3.11 9.81 -14.28
C THR A 124 -4.03 9.44 -15.45
N LEU A 125 -5.23 10.02 -15.50
CA LEU A 125 -6.10 10.01 -16.68
C LEU A 125 -6.10 11.38 -17.34
N ILE A 126 -5.74 11.44 -18.62
CA ILE A 126 -5.83 12.62 -19.48
C ILE A 126 -6.84 12.36 -20.59
N VAL A 127 -7.80 13.27 -20.76
CA VAL A 127 -8.82 13.17 -21.81
C VAL A 127 -8.67 14.32 -22.80
N LYS A 128 -8.58 14.00 -24.09
CA LYS A 128 -8.46 14.93 -25.21
C LYS A 128 -9.74 14.97 -26.02
N SER A 129 -9.91 16.08 -26.74
CA SER A 129 -11.00 16.27 -27.70
C SER A 129 -12.40 16.09 -27.10
N ALA A 130 -12.53 16.35 -25.79
CA ALA A 130 -13.80 16.39 -25.08
C ALA A 130 -14.60 17.64 -25.49
N THR A 131 -15.88 17.47 -25.82
CA THR A 131 -16.77 18.52 -26.34
C THR A 131 -17.78 19.01 -25.31
N ALA A 132 -18.27 18.12 -24.44
CA ALA A 132 -19.17 18.50 -23.36
C ALA A 132 -18.41 19.26 -22.25
N PRO A 133 -19.09 20.14 -21.49
CA PRO A 133 -18.43 20.88 -20.39
C PRO A 133 -18.04 19.98 -19.22
N LYS A 134 -18.78 18.88 -19.00
CA LYS A 134 -18.54 17.91 -17.93
C LYS A 134 -18.73 16.49 -18.42
N TYR A 135 -18.00 15.58 -17.80
CA TYR A 135 -18.08 14.15 -18.03
C TYR A 135 -18.18 13.41 -16.70
N LEU A 136 -18.98 12.35 -16.68
CA LEU A 136 -18.96 11.35 -15.63
C LEU A 136 -17.90 10.32 -16.00
N VAL A 137 -16.91 10.17 -15.12
CA VAL A 137 -15.88 9.14 -15.21
C VAL A 137 -16.22 8.05 -14.21
N THR A 138 -16.36 6.82 -14.70
CA THR A 138 -16.57 5.62 -13.89
C THR A 138 -15.32 4.77 -13.93
N TRP A 139 -14.83 4.37 -12.75
CA TRP A 139 -13.68 3.49 -12.61
C TRP A 139 -13.89 2.55 -11.41
N GLY A 140 -14.05 1.26 -11.71
CA GLY A 140 -14.47 0.28 -10.70
C GLY A 140 -15.90 0.56 -10.22
N PRO A 141 -16.16 0.53 -8.90
CA PRO A 141 -17.51 0.70 -8.36
C PRO A 141 -17.96 2.17 -8.27
N GLU A 142 -17.06 3.13 -8.49
CA GLU A 142 -17.31 4.54 -8.25
C GLU A 142 -17.44 5.34 -9.56
N SER A 143 -18.23 6.42 -9.51
CA SER A 143 -18.37 7.38 -10.60
C SER A 143 -18.27 8.80 -10.06
N LYS A 144 -17.51 9.67 -10.73
CA LYS A 144 -17.33 11.06 -10.34
C LYS A 144 -17.35 11.98 -11.55
N SER A 145 -17.94 13.16 -11.39
CA SER A 145 -18.01 14.16 -12.46
C SER A 145 -16.79 15.08 -12.44
N PHE A 146 -16.24 15.31 -13.63
CA PHE A 146 -15.11 16.22 -13.85
C PHE A 146 -15.44 17.18 -14.98
N THR A 147 -14.90 18.40 -14.91
CA THR A 147 -14.96 19.32 -16.03
C THR A 147 -14.03 18.85 -17.14
N ARG A 148 -14.33 19.26 -18.37
CA ARG A 148 -13.43 19.06 -19.51
C ARG A 148 -12.02 19.56 -19.22
N GLU A 149 -11.89 20.70 -18.54
CA GLU A 149 -10.61 21.33 -18.24
C GLU A 149 -9.80 20.51 -17.22
N GLN A 150 -10.46 19.92 -16.21
CA GLN A 150 -9.82 19.00 -15.27
C GLN A 150 -9.30 17.76 -15.99
N LEU A 151 -10.13 17.16 -16.87
CA LEU A 151 -9.74 15.97 -17.61
C LEU A 151 -8.64 16.25 -18.65
N ALA A 152 -8.65 17.43 -19.29
CA ALA A 152 -7.61 17.84 -20.21
C ALA A 152 -6.26 18.09 -19.50
N LYS A 153 -6.30 18.66 -18.29
CA LYS A 153 -5.11 18.83 -17.43
C LYS A 153 -4.57 17.49 -16.92
N GLY A 154 -5.47 16.55 -16.67
CA GLY A 154 -5.18 15.24 -16.10
C GLY A 154 -5.62 15.14 -14.63
N ILE A 155 -6.29 14.04 -14.29
CA ILE A 155 -6.71 13.72 -12.92
C ILE A 155 -5.94 12.50 -12.40
N ASN A 156 -5.62 12.47 -11.11
CA ASN A 156 -5.01 11.29 -10.48
C ASN A 156 -6.11 10.31 -10.07
N LEU A 157 -6.30 9.24 -10.83
CA LEU A 157 -7.32 8.22 -10.57
C LEU A 157 -7.22 7.64 -9.15
N ALA A 158 -6.00 7.41 -8.66
CA ALA A 158 -5.78 6.84 -7.32
C ALA A 158 -6.26 7.78 -6.19
N ALA A 159 -6.17 9.09 -6.39
CA ALA A 159 -6.66 10.08 -5.44
C ALA A 159 -8.17 10.29 -5.53
N GLU A 160 -8.70 10.29 -6.76
CA GLU A 160 -10.10 10.57 -7.04
C GLU A 160 -11.04 9.39 -6.71
N PHE A 161 -10.51 8.17 -6.77
CA PHE A 161 -11.24 6.92 -6.55
C PHE A 161 -10.50 6.01 -5.53
N PRO A 162 -10.69 6.25 -4.22
CA PRO A 162 -10.04 5.48 -3.17
C PRO A 162 -10.42 3.99 -3.20
N VAL A 163 -11.65 3.68 -3.62
CA VAL A 163 -12.09 2.32 -3.93
C VAL A 163 -12.17 2.18 -5.44
N ASN A 164 -11.33 1.31 -6.00
CA ASN A 164 -11.13 1.22 -7.44
C ASN A 164 -10.86 -0.23 -7.87
N PRO A 165 -10.71 -0.53 -9.18
CA PRO A 165 -10.51 -1.89 -9.67
C PRO A 165 -9.32 -2.63 -9.07
N PHE A 166 -8.30 -1.92 -8.57
CA PHE A 166 -7.13 -2.55 -7.94
C PHE A 166 -7.37 -2.92 -6.49
N THR A 167 -8.38 -2.36 -5.81
CA THR A 167 -8.60 -2.58 -4.37
C THR A 167 -8.67 -4.05 -3.98
N PRO A 168 -9.41 -4.95 -4.67
CA PRO A 168 -9.42 -6.37 -4.31
C PRO A 168 -8.05 -7.06 -4.49
N ALA A 169 -7.30 -6.72 -5.54
CA ALA A 169 -5.98 -7.28 -5.78
C ALA A 169 -4.95 -6.74 -4.77
N PHE A 170 -5.00 -5.44 -4.48
CA PHE A 170 -4.18 -4.79 -3.48
C PHE A 170 -4.40 -5.41 -2.09
N ASN A 171 -5.65 -5.66 -1.70
CA ASN A 171 -5.97 -6.31 -0.41
C ASN A 171 -5.36 -7.72 -0.29
N LYS A 172 -5.23 -8.47 -1.39
CA LYS A 172 -4.56 -9.78 -1.38
C LYS A 172 -3.06 -9.64 -1.11
N VAL A 173 -2.43 -8.64 -1.74
CA VAL A 173 -1.01 -8.30 -1.49
C VAL A 173 -0.83 -7.85 -0.05
N ASP A 174 -1.65 -6.92 0.43
CA ASP A 174 -1.58 -6.40 1.80
C ASP A 174 -1.74 -7.52 2.83
N ALA A 175 -2.71 -8.42 2.64
CA ALA A 175 -2.87 -9.59 3.50
C ALA A 175 -1.66 -10.54 3.47
N ALA A 176 -0.99 -10.70 2.32
CA ALA A 176 0.24 -11.49 2.23
C ALA A 176 1.41 -10.83 2.96
N VAL A 177 1.55 -9.50 2.83
CA VAL A 177 2.52 -8.70 3.59
C VAL A 177 2.27 -8.81 5.09
N ALA A 178 1.02 -8.65 5.52
CA ALA A 178 0.62 -8.76 6.92
C ALA A 178 0.92 -10.15 7.51
N ARG A 179 0.67 -11.25 6.77
CA ARG A 179 1.06 -12.60 7.20
C ARG A 179 2.56 -12.73 7.41
N LYS A 180 3.37 -12.20 6.49
CA LYS A 180 4.82 -12.20 6.62
C LYS A 180 5.28 -11.35 7.81
N GLN A 181 4.72 -10.15 7.98
CA GLN A 181 5.06 -9.26 9.08
C GLN A 181 4.69 -9.86 10.45
N ALA A 182 3.52 -10.53 10.55
CA ALA A 182 3.12 -11.23 11.76
C ALA A 182 4.12 -12.35 12.09
N TYR A 183 4.54 -13.11 11.08
CA TYR A 183 5.58 -14.13 11.25
C TYR A 183 6.91 -13.54 11.73
N GLU A 184 7.39 -12.47 11.08
CA GLU A 184 8.64 -11.79 11.47
C GLU A 184 8.55 -11.19 12.87
N THR A 185 7.35 -10.73 13.29
CA THR A 185 7.12 -10.26 14.65
C THR A 185 7.31 -11.39 15.67
N THR A 186 6.80 -12.59 15.40
CA THR A 186 7.02 -13.78 16.24
C THR A 186 8.49 -14.19 16.24
N GLN A 187 9.16 -14.16 15.08
CA GLN A 187 10.60 -14.44 15.01
C GLN A 187 11.38 -13.50 15.95
N ILE A 188 11.19 -12.18 15.81
CA ILE A 188 11.87 -11.19 16.64
C ILE A 188 11.48 -11.36 18.10
N LYS A 189 10.20 -11.22 18.45
CA LYS A 189 9.77 -11.12 19.85
C LYS A 189 9.85 -12.43 20.64
N THR A 190 9.78 -13.57 19.97
CA THR A 190 9.74 -14.89 20.63
C THR A 190 10.98 -15.70 20.30
N VAL A 191 11.28 -15.96 19.02
CA VAL A 191 12.40 -16.86 18.66
C VAL A 191 13.74 -16.25 19.10
N PHE A 192 14.10 -15.07 18.59
CA PHE A 192 15.38 -14.44 18.92
C PHE A 192 15.44 -13.99 20.38
N HIS A 193 14.39 -13.32 20.88
CA HIS A 193 14.42 -12.72 22.21
C HIS A 193 14.17 -13.70 23.37
N GLN A 194 13.50 -14.82 23.14
CA GLN A 194 13.11 -15.75 24.22
C GLN A 194 13.66 -17.15 24.02
N VAL A 195 13.55 -17.75 22.82
CA VAL A 195 14.06 -19.11 22.58
C VAL A 195 15.58 -19.11 22.54
N LEU A 196 16.20 -18.32 21.67
CA LEU A 196 17.66 -18.31 21.52
C LEU A 196 18.38 -17.74 22.74
N ASN A 197 17.72 -16.88 23.50
CA ASN A 197 18.20 -16.37 24.79
C ASN A 197 17.86 -17.29 25.98
N GLY A 198 17.30 -18.48 25.75
CA GLY A 198 17.08 -19.50 26.78
C GLY A 198 15.98 -19.21 27.81
N ARG A 199 15.08 -18.25 27.54
CA ARG A 199 13.89 -17.97 28.37
C ARG A 199 12.80 -19.03 28.16
N ILE A 200 12.66 -19.51 26.93
CA ILE A 200 11.84 -20.68 26.58
C ILE A 200 12.80 -21.82 26.27
N LYS A 201 12.77 -22.89 27.06
CA LYS A 201 13.78 -23.97 27.00
C LYS A 201 13.20 -25.26 26.42
N SER A 202 11.92 -25.51 26.63
CA SER A 202 11.27 -26.75 26.19
C SER A 202 9.86 -26.54 25.63
N ALA A 203 9.32 -27.58 25.00
CA ALA A 203 8.02 -27.51 24.34
C ALA A 203 6.85 -27.30 25.33
N GLU A 204 7.07 -27.57 26.62
CA GLU A 204 6.13 -27.32 27.70
C GLU A 204 6.02 -25.83 28.06
N ASP A 205 7.05 -25.04 27.77
CA ASP A 205 7.12 -23.60 28.08
C ASP A 205 6.27 -22.74 27.14
N THR A 206 5.68 -23.33 26.10
CA THR A 206 4.90 -22.60 25.08
C THR A 206 3.67 -23.38 24.61
N LYS A 207 2.65 -22.65 24.16
CA LYS A 207 1.48 -23.22 23.48
C LYS A 207 1.58 -23.11 21.95
N GLU A 208 2.54 -22.37 21.43
CA GLU A 208 2.69 -22.14 20.00
C GLU A 208 3.34 -23.35 19.32
N ALA A 209 2.57 -24.03 18.46
CA ALA A 209 3.01 -25.26 17.79
C ALA A 209 4.31 -25.06 16.99
N GLU A 210 4.46 -23.90 16.34
CA GLU A 210 5.65 -23.57 15.58
C GLU A 210 6.90 -23.41 16.48
N ILE A 211 6.76 -22.76 17.63
CA ILE A 211 7.88 -22.62 18.58
C ILE A 211 8.28 -24.00 19.12
N LYS A 212 7.31 -24.90 19.38
CA LYS A 212 7.60 -26.29 19.76
C LYS A 212 8.40 -27.03 18.69
N GLN A 213 8.05 -26.85 17.41
CA GLN A 213 8.79 -27.44 16.30
C GLN A 213 10.23 -26.92 16.24
N LEU A 214 10.44 -25.60 16.37
CA LEU A 214 11.78 -25.01 16.39
C LEU A 214 12.60 -25.49 17.59
N LEU A 215 11.99 -25.61 18.76
CA LEU A 215 12.62 -26.19 19.95
C LEU A 215 12.96 -27.68 19.76
N GLY A 216 12.35 -28.38 18.80
CA GLY A 216 12.69 -29.76 18.48
C GLY A 216 13.97 -29.91 17.65
N ILE A 217 14.50 -28.82 17.09
CA ILE A 217 15.71 -28.86 16.26
C ILE A 217 16.92 -28.98 17.18
N ARG A 218 17.61 -30.11 17.12
CA ARG A 218 18.70 -30.49 18.03
C ARG A 218 19.96 -30.90 17.27
N THR A 219 21.12 -30.58 17.86
CA THR A 219 22.41 -31.12 17.40
C THR A 219 22.51 -32.61 17.76
N THR A 220 23.55 -33.27 17.25
CA THR A 220 23.90 -34.66 17.60
C THR A 220 24.14 -34.86 19.09
N GLU A 221 24.54 -33.81 19.81
CA GLU A 221 24.75 -33.81 21.27
C GLU A 221 23.46 -33.49 22.06
N GLY A 222 22.31 -33.36 21.39
CA GLY A 222 21.02 -33.10 22.01
C GLY A 222 20.79 -31.65 22.47
N LYS A 223 21.67 -30.71 22.10
CA LYS A 223 21.50 -29.27 22.37
C LYS A 223 20.61 -28.62 21.32
N LEU A 224 20.01 -27.47 21.61
CA LEU A 224 19.29 -26.68 20.59
C LEU A 224 20.26 -26.33 19.45
N ASP A 225 19.89 -26.71 18.23
CA ASP A 225 20.62 -26.34 17.03
C ASP A 225 20.17 -24.95 16.58
N VAL A 226 20.93 -23.93 17.00
CA VAL A 226 20.63 -22.53 16.68
C VAL A 226 20.68 -22.27 15.17
N GLU A 227 21.63 -22.87 14.46
CA GLU A 227 21.76 -22.67 13.02
C GLU A 227 20.60 -23.32 12.27
N GLY A 228 20.23 -24.55 12.65
CA GLY A 228 19.05 -25.23 12.12
C GLY A 228 17.75 -24.47 12.38
N VAL A 229 17.61 -23.84 13.56
CA VAL A 229 16.47 -22.95 13.85
C VAL A 229 16.47 -21.73 12.92
N ILE A 230 17.60 -21.03 12.78
CA ILE A 230 17.71 -19.87 11.89
C ILE A 230 17.33 -20.27 10.46
N GLN A 231 17.91 -21.36 9.95
CA GLN A 231 17.65 -21.87 8.60
C GLN A 231 16.17 -22.22 8.39
N ALA A 232 15.55 -22.93 9.33
CA ALA A 232 14.13 -23.28 9.27
C ALA A 232 13.24 -22.03 9.21
N THR A 233 13.55 -21.01 10.01
CA THR A 233 12.78 -19.77 9.99
C THR A 233 12.98 -18.94 8.72
N GLU A 234 14.20 -18.93 8.15
CA GLU A 234 14.48 -18.27 6.88
C GLU A 234 13.80 -18.95 5.69
N ILE A 235 13.72 -20.28 5.68
CA ILE A 235 12.94 -21.03 4.68
C ILE A 235 11.48 -20.56 4.68
N LYS A 236 10.84 -20.52 5.85
CA LYS A 236 9.45 -20.09 5.96
C LYS A 236 9.27 -18.61 5.60
N ARG A 237 10.17 -17.74 6.05
CA ARG A 237 10.17 -16.32 5.67
C ARG A 237 10.29 -16.14 4.14
N GLY A 238 11.12 -16.96 3.50
CA GLY A 238 11.30 -17.02 2.05
C GLY A 238 10.03 -17.42 1.31
N LEU A 239 9.31 -18.44 1.80
CA LEU A 239 8.02 -18.86 1.25
C LEU A 239 6.95 -17.75 1.37
N LEU A 240 6.88 -17.07 2.51
CA LEU A 240 5.96 -15.94 2.70
C LEU A 240 6.31 -14.76 1.77
N ALA A 241 7.61 -14.50 1.55
CA ALA A 241 8.06 -13.49 0.59
C ALA A 241 7.70 -13.88 -0.86
N GLN A 242 7.75 -15.17 -1.20
CA GLN A 242 7.29 -15.68 -2.49
C GLN A 242 5.79 -15.47 -2.67
N GLN A 243 4.97 -15.76 -1.66
CA GLN A 243 3.52 -15.53 -1.71
C GLN A 243 3.17 -14.06 -1.95
N ILE A 244 3.96 -13.11 -1.42
CA ILE A 244 3.77 -11.68 -1.71
C ILE A 244 4.01 -11.40 -3.21
N ARG A 245 5.08 -11.96 -3.79
CA ARG A 245 5.37 -11.80 -5.22
C ARG A 245 4.27 -12.40 -6.10
N GLU A 246 3.77 -13.57 -5.74
CA GLU A 246 2.69 -14.27 -6.46
C GLU A 246 1.33 -13.55 -6.33
N ALA A 247 1.11 -12.81 -5.23
CA ALA A 247 -0.11 -12.02 -5.05
C ALA A 247 -0.20 -10.80 -5.99
N PHE A 248 0.93 -10.32 -6.51
CA PHE A 248 0.97 -9.27 -7.52
C PHE A 248 0.67 -9.84 -8.91
N ALA A 249 -0.61 -9.91 -9.26
CA ALA A 249 -1.08 -10.26 -10.60
C ALA A 249 -1.58 -9.01 -11.36
N PRO A 250 -1.42 -8.93 -12.69
CA PRO A 250 -2.03 -7.85 -13.47
C PRO A 250 -3.55 -7.76 -13.24
N VAL A 251 -4.07 -6.53 -13.18
CA VAL A 251 -5.49 -6.25 -13.01
C VAL A 251 -6.07 -5.82 -14.35
N THR A 252 -7.09 -6.54 -14.81
CA THR A 252 -7.94 -6.10 -15.93
C THR A 252 -9.02 -5.16 -15.40
N HIS A 253 -9.13 -3.98 -16.00
CA HIS A 253 -10.08 -2.96 -15.57
C HIS A 253 -10.56 -2.10 -16.73
N GLN A 254 -11.54 -1.25 -16.45
CA GLN A 254 -12.18 -0.40 -17.43
C GLN A 254 -12.42 1.00 -16.87
N ILE A 255 -12.23 1.99 -17.75
CA ILE A 255 -12.63 3.38 -17.52
C ILE A 255 -13.75 3.70 -18.49
N ARG A 256 -14.87 4.19 -17.97
CA ARG A 256 -15.98 4.70 -18.78
C ARG A 256 -16.07 6.22 -18.62
N ILE A 257 -16.28 6.92 -19.73
CA ILE A 257 -16.32 8.39 -19.80
C ILE A 257 -17.54 8.78 -20.63
N VAL A 258 -18.55 9.33 -19.97
CA VAL A 258 -19.81 9.75 -20.63
C VAL A 258 -20.07 11.23 -20.39
N PRO A 259 -20.55 11.98 -21.39
CA PRO A 259 -20.92 13.38 -21.17
C PRO A 259 -22.05 13.47 -20.14
N VAL A 260 -21.97 14.46 -19.25
CA VAL A 260 -23.10 14.79 -18.36
C VAL A 260 -24.05 15.70 -19.14
N PRO A 261 -25.36 15.41 -19.18
CA PRO A 261 -26.36 16.25 -19.83
C PRO A 261 -26.35 17.70 -19.29
#